data_AF-A0A3C2AR51-F1
#
_entry.id   AF-A0A3C2AR51-F1
#
_cell.length_a   1.000
_cell.length_b   1.000
_cell.length_c   1.000
_cell.angle_alpha   90.00
_cell.angle_beta   90.00
_cell.angle_gamma   90.00
#
_symmetry.space_group_name_H-M   'P 1'
#
loop_
_entity.id
_entity.type
_entity.pdbx_description
1 polymer ?
#
loop_
_entity_poly.entity_id
_entity_poly.type
_entity_poly.pdbx_seq_one_letter_code
_entity_poly.pdbx_strand_id
1 'polypeptide(L)'
;MIKIGDIEIGKFPLLLAPMEDVSDPPFRKLCKDHGADVMYTEFISSEGLIRDAAKSVKKLDFYEYERPLGIQIFGNEIESMRQAAAICEESNPDIIDINYGCPV
;
A
#
# COMPACT_ATOMS: atom_id res chain seq x y z
N MET A 1 6.52 -0.82 22.14
CA MET A 1 5.67 -1.10 20.96
C MET A 1 6.43 -0.64 19.73
N ILE A 2 6.28 -1.33 18.61
CA ILE A 2 6.83 -0.92 17.31
C ILE A 2 5.98 0.24 16.77
N LYS A 3 6.64 1.19 16.12
CA LYS A 3 6.02 2.37 15.51
C LYS A 3 6.46 2.54 14.06
N ILE A 4 5.57 3.03 13.21
CA ILE A 4 5.87 3.56 11.87
C ILE A 4 5.35 4.99 11.85
N GLY A 5 6.26 5.98 11.83
CA GLY A 5 5.88 7.37 12.09
C GLY A 5 5.13 7.49 13.43
N ASP A 6 3.90 7.98 13.37
CA ASP A 6 3.01 8.16 14.53
C ASP A 6 2.08 6.96 14.81
N ILE A 7 2.16 5.89 14.01
CA ILE A 7 1.28 4.71 14.11
C ILE A 7 1.88 3.70 15.09
N GLU A 8 1.11 3.30 16.12
CA GLU A 8 1.49 2.23 17.05
C GLU A 8 0.90 0.88 16.63
N ILE A 9 1.73 -0.16 16.51
CA ILE A 9 1.36 -1.44 15.86
C ILE A 9 1.47 -2.64 16.82
N GLY A 10 1.78 -2.40 18.08
CA GLY A 10 1.92 -3.45 19.11
C GLY A 10 3.36 -3.94 19.30
N LYS A 11 3.54 -5.06 20.03
CA LYS A 11 4.88 -5.53 20.47
C LYS A 11 5.57 -6.45 19.45
N PHE A 12 4.79 -7.24 18.71
CA PHE A 12 5.26 -8.17 17.68
C PHE A 12 4.28 -8.11 16.50
N PRO A 13 4.37 -7.08 15.65
CA PRO A 13 3.38 -6.84 14.61
C PRO A 13 3.54 -7.81 13.44
N LEU A 14 2.41 -8.26 12.90
CA LEU A 14 2.31 -9.05 11.68
C LEU A 14 1.90 -8.14 10.52
N LEU A 15 2.81 -7.92 9.58
CA LEU A 15 2.57 -7.10 8.39
C LEU A 15 2.23 -8.02 7.23
N LEU A 16 1.10 -7.79 6.56
CA LEU A 16 0.76 -8.49 5.33
C LEU A 16 1.67 -7.99 4.20
N ALA A 17 2.37 -8.89 3.52
CA ALA A 17 3.20 -8.51 2.37
C ALA A 17 2.35 -8.01 1.19
N PRO A 18 2.77 -6.96 0.47
CA PRO A 18 2.15 -6.53 -0.78
C PRO A 18 2.41 -7.57 -1.87
N MET A 19 1.35 -7.99 -2.57
CA MET A 19 1.40 -9.05 -3.57
C MET A 19 0.44 -8.73 -4.72
N GLU A 20 0.98 -8.49 -5.91
CA GLU A 20 0.21 -8.26 -7.14
C GLU A 20 -0.81 -9.36 -7.40
N ASP A 21 -2.04 -8.96 -7.76
CA ASP A 21 -3.20 -9.84 -8.01
C ASP A 21 -3.58 -10.74 -6.82
N VAL A 22 -3.09 -10.47 -5.60
CA VAL A 22 -3.36 -11.24 -4.39
C VAL A 22 -3.84 -10.37 -3.23
N SER A 23 -3.12 -9.29 -2.90
CA SER A 23 -3.46 -8.43 -1.76
C SER A 23 -4.55 -7.42 -2.07
N ASP A 24 -5.68 -7.91 -2.61
CA ASP A 24 -6.89 -7.14 -2.88
C ASP A 24 -7.77 -6.98 -1.61
N PRO A 25 -8.79 -6.10 -1.60
CA PRO A 25 -9.56 -5.84 -0.37
C PRO A 25 -10.22 -7.08 0.27
N PRO A 26 -10.82 -8.03 -0.48
CA PRO A 26 -11.32 -9.29 0.08
C PRO A 26 -10.24 -10.13 0.77
N PHE A 27 -9.05 -10.28 0.17
CA PHE A 27 -7.96 -11.03 0.78
C PHE A 27 -7.43 -10.31 2.04
N ARG A 28 -7.25 -9.00 1.98
CA ARG A 28 -6.81 -8.18 3.12
C ARG A 28 -7.82 -8.25 4.27
N LYS A 29 -9.14 -8.28 3.99
CA LYS A 29 -10.17 -8.52 5.02
C LYS A 29 -9.93 -9.84 5.75
N LEU A 30 -9.70 -10.93 5.01
CA LEU A 30 -9.43 -12.23 5.60
C LEU A 30 -8.17 -12.19 6.48
N CYS A 31 -7.08 -11.59 5.99
CA CYS A 31 -5.85 -11.45 6.77
C CYS A 31 -6.06 -10.61 8.04
N LYS A 32 -6.82 -9.51 7.96
CA LYS A 32 -7.15 -8.66 9.11
C LYS A 32 -7.92 -9.44 10.18
N ASP A 33 -8.93 -10.21 9.78
CA ASP A 33 -9.73 -11.04 10.68
C ASP A 33 -8.91 -12.15 11.35
N HIS A 34 -7.82 -12.56 10.72
CA HIS A 34 -6.93 -13.62 11.19
C HIS A 34 -5.62 -13.11 11.82
N GLY A 35 -5.56 -11.82 12.18
CA GLY A 35 -4.52 -11.28 13.06
C GLY A 35 -3.36 -10.57 12.38
N ALA A 36 -3.50 -10.18 11.11
CA ALA A 36 -2.55 -9.23 10.51
C ALA A 36 -2.81 -7.81 11.08
N ASP A 37 -1.75 -7.13 11.49
CA ASP A 37 -1.82 -5.82 12.15
C ASP A 37 -1.81 -4.67 11.14
N VAL A 38 -1.01 -4.79 10.08
CA VAL A 38 -0.88 -3.79 9.01
C VAL A 38 -1.14 -4.44 7.66
N MET A 39 -1.96 -3.78 6.86
CA MET A 39 -2.26 -4.21 5.49
C MET A 39 -1.41 -3.41 4.50
N TYR A 40 -1.15 -4.00 3.33
CA TYR A 40 -0.59 -3.27 2.19
C TYR A 40 -1.42 -3.55 0.95
N THR A 41 -1.54 -2.55 0.08
CA THR A 41 -2.10 -2.76 -1.27
C THR A 41 -1.22 -3.71 -2.08
N GLU A 42 -1.70 -4.12 -3.25
CA GLU A 42 -0.81 -4.55 -4.32
C GLU A 42 0.22 -3.44 -4.66
N PHE A 43 1.31 -3.77 -5.35
CA PHE A 43 2.27 -2.75 -5.78
C PHE A 43 1.79 -2.01 -7.03
N ILE A 44 1.84 -0.67 -6.98
CA ILE A 44 1.30 0.21 -8.01
C ILE A 44 2.44 0.88 -8.77
N SER A 45 2.46 0.74 -10.10
CA SER A 45 3.43 1.43 -10.96
C SER A 45 3.20 2.93 -10.92
N SER A 46 4.25 3.72 -10.67
CA SER A 46 4.17 5.19 -10.67
C SER A 46 3.72 5.74 -12.02
N GLU A 47 4.30 5.25 -13.12
CA GLU A 47 3.88 5.59 -14.49
C GLU A 47 2.43 5.17 -14.78
N GLY A 48 2.04 3.97 -14.33
CA GLY A 48 0.67 3.48 -14.50
C GLY A 48 -0.35 4.35 -13.77
N LEU A 49 0.01 4.83 -12.58
CA LEU A 49 -0.84 5.70 -11.77
C LEU A 49 -0.97 7.10 -12.37
N ILE A 50 0.13 7.69 -12.83
CA ILE A 50 0.14 9.03 -13.46
C ILE A 50 -0.68 9.07 -14.75
N ARG A 51 -0.63 8.00 -15.54
CA ARG A 51 -1.34 7.91 -16.83
C ARG A 51 -2.83 7.59 -16.67
N ASP A 52 -3.34 7.59 -15.43
CA ASP A 52 -4.72 7.27 -15.07
C ASP A 52 -5.18 5.93 -15.69
N ALA A 53 -4.31 4.92 -15.64
CA ALA A 53 -4.73 3.58 -15.99
C ALA A 53 -5.79 3.18 -14.95
N ALA A 54 -7.05 3.06 -15.37
CA ALA A 54 -8.18 2.72 -14.49
C ALA A 54 -7.91 1.52 -13.56
N LYS A 55 -7.03 0.59 -13.98
CA LYS A 55 -6.53 -0.51 -13.14
C LYS A 55 -5.68 -0.05 -11.97
N SER A 56 -4.76 0.89 -12.17
CA SER A 56 -3.87 1.43 -11.13
C SER A 56 -4.62 2.26 -10.11
N VAL A 57 -5.58 3.09 -10.54
CA VAL A 57 -6.40 3.89 -9.63
C VAL A 57 -7.27 3.01 -8.75
N LYS A 58 -7.86 1.94 -9.29
CA LYS A 58 -8.65 0.99 -8.52
C LYS A 58 -7.85 0.33 -7.37
N LYS A 59 -6.53 0.20 -7.51
CA LYS A 59 -5.66 -0.37 -6.46
C LYS A 59 -5.46 0.56 -5.27
N LEU A 60 -5.79 1.84 -5.42
CA LEU A 60 -5.82 2.80 -4.31
C LEU A 60 -7.04 2.60 -3.41
N ASP A 61 -8.05 1.84 -3.83
CA ASP A 61 -9.24 1.61 -3.03
C ASP A 61 -8.95 0.71 -1.82
N PHE A 62 -9.32 1.21 -0.65
CA PHE A 62 -9.36 0.45 0.59
C PHE A 62 -10.50 0.92 1.49
N TYR A 63 -10.81 0.11 2.49
CA TYR A 63 -11.87 0.34 3.47
C TYR A 63 -11.28 0.67 4.84
N GLU A 64 -12.03 1.43 5.64
CA GLU A 64 -11.58 1.89 6.96
C GLU A 64 -11.19 0.75 7.92
N TYR A 65 -11.84 -0.40 7.81
CA TYR A 65 -11.52 -1.57 8.66
C TYR A 65 -10.11 -2.16 8.38
N GLU A 66 -9.50 -1.81 7.26
CA GLU A 66 -8.19 -2.33 6.86
C GLU A 66 -7.06 -1.62 7.62
N ARG A 67 -7.30 -0.39 8.09
CA ARG A 67 -6.30 0.45 8.74
C ARG A 67 -5.68 -0.22 9.98
N PRO A 68 -4.37 -0.07 10.24
CA PRO A 68 -3.40 0.68 9.43
C PRO A 68 -3.10 0.02 8.07
N LEU A 69 -3.10 0.80 7.00
CA LEU A 69 -2.87 0.35 5.63
C LEU A 69 -1.81 1.21 4.92
N GLY A 70 -0.89 0.53 4.24
CA GLY A 70 0.10 1.13 3.36
C GLY A 70 -0.24 0.99 1.87
N ILE A 71 0.02 2.03 1.09
CA ILE A 71 0.03 1.97 -0.37
C ILE A 71 1.48 1.80 -0.82
N GLN A 72 1.77 0.72 -1.56
CA GLN A 72 3.10 0.48 -2.10
C GLN A 72 3.19 0.94 -3.56
N ILE A 73 4.11 1.86 -3.85
CA ILE A 73 4.43 2.34 -5.20
C ILE A 73 5.82 1.88 -5.65
N PHE A 74 6.01 1.78 -6.97
CA PHE A 74 7.31 1.46 -7.55
C PHE A 74 7.55 2.21 -8.87
N GLY A 75 8.81 2.46 -9.17
CA GLY A 75 9.26 3.15 -10.37
C GLY A 75 10.73 3.54 -10.26
N ASN A 76 11.30 4.01 -11.38
CA ASN A 76 12.72 4.34 -11.51
C ASN A 76 12.98 5.84 -11.75
N GLU A 77 11.97 6.60 -12.15
CA GLU A 77 12.08 8.04 -12.40
C GLU A 77 11.61 8.84 -11.18
N ILE A 78 12.47 9.74 -10.69
CA ILE A 78 12.21 10.52 -9.47
C ILE A 78 10.95 11.38 -9.58
N GLU A 79 10.75 12.05 -10.71
CA GLU A 79 9.59 12.91 -10.92
C GLU A 79 8.29 12.11 -10.94
N SER A 80 8.29 10.94 -11.59
CA SER A 80 7.15 10.03 -11.57
C SER A 80 6.86 9.49 -10.18
N MET A 81 7.89 9.12 -9.40
CA MET A 81 7.70 8.68 -8.02
C MET A 81 7.10 9.78 -7.13
N ARG A 82 7.54 11.03 -7.28
CA ARG A 82 7.00 12.17 -6.53
C ARG A 82 5.54 12.43 -6.87
N GLN A 83 5.20 12.44 -8.16
CA GLN A 83 3.82 12.65 -8.60
C GLN A 83 2.90 11.50 -8.16
N ALA A 84 3.36 10.25 -8.28
CA ALA A 84 2.59 9.10 -7.81
C ALA A 84 2.37 9.12 -6.29
N ALA A 85 3.37 9.50 -5.50
CA ALA A 85 3.20 9.67 -4.06
C ALA A 85 2.13 10.72 -3.71
N ALA A 86 2.13 11.87 -4.40
CA ALA A 86 1.10 12.90 -4.22
C ALA A 86 -0.31 12.39 -4.57
N ILE A 87 -0.46 11.62 -5.65
CA ILE A 87 -1.74 10.97 -5.99
C ILE A 87 -2.17 9.97 -4.90
N CYS A 88 -1.23 9.20 -4.35
CA CYS A 88 -1.53 8.27 -3.26
C CYS A 88 -2.01 8.99 -1.99
N GLU A 89 -1.45 10.16 -1.66
CA GLU A 89 -1.88 10.97 -0.52
C GLU A 89 -3.37 11.38 -0.62
N GLU A 90 -3.90 11.57 -1.82
CA GLU A 90 -5.32 11.91 -2.03
C GLU A 90 -6.27 10.79 -1.54
N SER A 91 -5.79 9.54 -1.50
CA SER A 91 -6.51 8.39 -0.95
C SER A 91 -6.39 8.27 0.58
N ASN A 92 -5.63 9.16 1.21
CA ASN A 92 -5.41 9.24 2.66
C ASN A 92 -4.97 7.90 3.32
N PRO A 93 -3.93 7.21 2.80
CA PRO A 93 -3.39 6.02 3.45
C PRO A 93 -2.67 6.36 4.76
N ASP A 94 -2.43 5.36 5.61
CA ASP A 94 -1.64 5.56 6.82
C ASP A 94 -0.13 5.55 6.52
N ILE A 95 0.28 4.82 5.48
CA ILE A 95 1.68 4.64 5.08
C ILE A 95 1.80 4.75 3.55
N ILE A 96 2.84 5.41 3.06
CA ILE A 96 3.30 5.30 1.68
C ILE A 96 4.61 4.53 1.69
N ASP A 97 4.67 3.43 0.95
CA ASP A 97 5.81 2.53 0.88
C ASP A 97 6.40 2.50 -0.54
N ILE A 98 7.72 2.33 -0.63
CA ILE A 98 8.44 2.27 -1.90
C ILE A 98 8.98 0.86 -2.08
N ASN A 99 8.55 0.17 -3.13
CA ASN A 99 9.11 -1.12 -3.48
C ASN A 99 10.52 -0.94 -4.07
N TYR A 100 11.54 -1.36 -3.31
CA TYR A 100 12.94 -1.49 -3.75
C TYR A 100 13.40 -2.96 -3.85
N GLY A 101 12.45 -3.91 -3.81
CA GLY A 101 12.74 -5.34 -3.71
C GLY A 101 12.48 -6.13 -4.99
N CYS A 102 11.63 -5.64 -5.89
CA CYS A 102 11.27 -6.35 -7.11
C CYS A 102 12.45 -6.35 -8.11
N PRO A 103 13.01 -7.50 -8.49
CA PRO A 103 14.13 -7.57 -9.43
C PRO A 103 13.69 -7.56 -10.91
N VAL A 104 12.38 -7.43 -11.15
CA VAL A 104 11.72 -7.69 -12.44
C VAL A 104 11.74 -6.46 -13.34
#